data_AF-A0A0A2WI60-F1
#
_entry.id   AF-A0A0A2WI60-F1
#
_cell.length_a   1.000
_cell.length_b   1.000
_cell.length_c   1.000
_cell.angle_alpha   90.00
_cell.angle_beta   90.00
_cell.angle_gamma   90.00
#
_symmetry.space_group_name_H-M   'P 1'
#
loop_
_entity.id
_entity.type
_entity.pdbx_description
1 polymer ?
#
loop_
_entity_poly.entity_id
_entity_poly.type
_entity_poly.pdbx_seq_one_letter_code
_entity_poly.pdbx_strand_id
1 'polypeptide(L)'
;MSKHTPGPWEVDAYGDVIANGEDVARLASECQYQVGDALLIAAAPELLALVRECIGRVSVIPDGGDLHDRLHSAIAKATGEPV
;
A
#
# COMPACT_ATOMS: atom_id res chain seq x y z
N MET A 1 19.15 0.18 -39.79
CA MET A 1 18.93 -0.88 -38.79
C MET A 1 17.65 -0.55 -38.06
N SER A 2 16.64 -1.39 -38.20
CA SER A 2 15.30 -1.12 -37.69
C SER A 2 15.32 -1.09 -36.15
N LYS A 3 15.04 0.08 -35.53
CA LYS A 3 14.95 0.27 -34.08
C LYS A 3 13.57 -0.19 -33.57
N HIS A 4 13.17 -1.42 -33.89
CA HIS A 4 11.94 -1.98 -33.34
C HIS A 4 12.29 -2.90 -32.19
N THR A 5 11.69 -2.61 -31.03
CA THR A 5 11.70 -3.47 -29.86
C THR A 5 10.92 -4.75 -30.22
N PRO A 6 11.54 -5.95 -30.15
CA PRO A 6 10.92 -7.20 -30.59
C PRO A 6 9.65 -7.47 -29.80
N GLY A 7 8.50 -7.69 -30.46
CA GLY A 7 7.23 -7.97 -29.79
C GLY A 7 6.38 -8.98 -30.57
N PRO A 8 5.41 -9.65 -29.92
CA PRO A 8 4.65 -9.20 -28.74
C PRO A 8 5.41 -9.24 -27.41
N TRP A 9 5.03 -8.30 -26.51
CA TRP A 9 5.54 -8.17 -25.15
C TRP A 9 4.46 -8.60 -24.17
N GLU A 10 4.83 -9.42 -23.21
CA GLU A 10 3.95 -9.91 -22.15
C GLU A 10 4.66 -9.78 -20.79
N VAL A 11 3.88 -9.58 -19.73
CA VAL A 11 4.35 -9.66 -18.35
C VAL A 11 3.50 -10.70 -17.66
N ASP A 12 4.15 -11.71 -17.07
CA ASP A 12 3.43 -12.77 -16.37
C ASP A 12 3.11 -12.40 -14.91
N ALA A 13 2.40 -13.29 -14.22
CA ALA A 13 2.00 -13.09 -12.82
C ALA A 13 3.17 -13.06 -11.82
N TYR A 14 4.39 -13.43 -12.25
CA TYR A 14 5.60 -13.46 -11.43
C TYR A 14 6.51 -12.26 -11.72
N GLY A 15 6.15 -11.40 -12.67
CA GLY A 15 6.92 -10.20 -13.04
C GLY A 15 8.01 -10.47 -14.08
N ASP A 16 7.95 -11.60 -14.77
CA ASP A 16 8.86 -11.92 -15.87
C ASP A 16 8.37 -11.24 -17.15
N VAL A 17 9.27 -10.51 -17.82
CA VAL A 17 9.01 -9.78 -19.07
C VAL A 17 9.40 -10.68 -20.24
N ILE A 18 8.41 -11.03 -21.05
CA ILE A 18 8.54 -11.95 -22.17
C ILE A 18 8.43 -11.17 -23.47
N ALA A 19 9.37 -11.37 -24.39
CA ALA A 19 9.33 -10.85 -25.76
C ALA A 19 9.38 -12.02 -26.75
N ASN A 20 8.38 -12.16 -27.63
CA ASN A 20 8.28 -13.28 -28.59
C ASN A 20 8.33 -14.68 -27.94
N GLY A 21 7.85 -14.82 -26.71
CA GLY A 21 7.90 -16.10 -25.97
C GLY A 21 9.24 -16.39 -25.30
N GLU A 22 10.20 -15.46 -25.35
CA GLU A 22 11.49 -15.55 -24.65
C GLU A 22 11.51 -14.59 -23.45
N ASP A 23 11.96 -15.07 -22.30
CA ASP A 23 12.18 -14.24 -21.11
C ASP A 23 13.40 -13.33 -21.35
N VAL A 24 13.16 -12.02 -21.35
CA VAL A 24 14.20 -11.01 -21.64
C VAL A 24 14.57 -10.18 -20.41
N ALA A 25 13.75 -10.18 -19.37
CA ALA A 25 14.04 -9.50 -18.11
C ALA A 25 13.10 -9.96 -17.00
N ARG A 26 13.64 -10.27 -15.83
CA ARG A 26 12.86 -10.38 -14.60
C ARG A 26 12.82 -9.04 -13.89
N LEU A 27 11.63 -8.51 -13.61
CA LEU A 27 11.49 -7.53 -12.55
C LEU A 27 11.70 -8.29 -11.26
N ALA A 28 12.92 -8.23 -10.71
CA ALA A 28 13.19 -8.69 -9.35
C ALA A 28 12.44 -7.76 -8.39
N SER A 29 11.12 -7.95 -8.29
CA SER A 29 10.39 -7.42 -7.19
C SER A 29 10.79 -8.31 -6.02
N GLU A 30 11.68 -7.80 -5.19
CA GLU A 30 11.69 -8.15 -3.77
C GLU A 30 10.32 -7.74 -3.19
N CYS A 31 9.24 -8.40 -3.64
CA CYS A 31 7.89 -8.36 -3.10
C CYS A 31 7.90 -9.13 -1.77
N GLN A 32 8.87 -8.83 -0.92
CA GLN A 32 8.84 -9.10 0.49
C GLN A 32 8.66 -7.72 1.12
N TYR A 33 7.50 -7.49 1.75
CA TYR A 33 7.21 -6.34 2.62
C TYR A 33 6.66 -5.03 2.02
N GLN A 34 5.59 -5.08 1.21
CA GLN A 34 4.60 -3.98 1.21
C GLN A 34 3.19 -4.40 1.67
N VAL A 35 3.01 -5.65 2.08
CA VAL A 35 1.78 -6.12 2.77
C VAL A 35 1.98 -6.11 4.31
N GLY A 36 3.04 -5.46 4.81
CA GLY A 36 3.28 -5.32 6.24
C GLY A 36 2.35 -4.31 6.92
N ASP A 37 1.93 -3.27 6.20
CA ASP A 37 1.16 -2.18 6.80
C ASP A 37 -0.36 -2.42 6.75
N ALA A 38 -0.85 -3.17 5.75
CA ALA A 38 -2.29 -3.44 5.58
C ALA A 38 -2.85 -4.50 6.56
N LEU A 39 -2.00 -5.28 7.22
CA LEU A 39 -2.41 -6.38 8.10
C LEU A 39 -2.34 -6.06 9.61
N LEU A 40 -1.82 -4.90 10.00
CA LEU A 40 -1.70 -4.54 11.43
C LEU A 40 -3.08 -4.45 12.12
N ILE A 41 -4.12 -4.02 11.38
CA ILE A 41 -5.49 -3.95 11.91
C ILE A 41 -6.25 -5.29 11.81
N ALA A 42 -5.92 -6.15 10.84
CA ALA A 42 -6.47 -7.51 10.82
C ALA A 42 -6.12 -8.30 12.10
N ALA A 43 -5.04 -7.92 12.77
CA ALA A 43 -4.58 -8.52 14.02
C ALA A 43 -5.12 -7.85 15.32
N ALA A 44 -5.76 -6.67 15.26
CA ALA A 44 -6.18 -5.93 16.46
C ALA A 44 -7.40 -5.00 16.23
N PRO A 45 -8.61 -5.54 16.02
CA PRO A 45 -9.83 -4.74 15.81
C PRO A 45 -10.23 -3.88 17.03
N GLU A 46 -9.93 -4.32 18.25
CA GLU A 46 -10.22 -3.57 19.48
C GLU A 46 -9.37 -2.30 19.59
N LEU A 47 -8.13 -2.35 19.09
CA LEU A 47 -7.25 -1.18 19.04
C LEU A 47 -7.79 -0.13 18.05
N LEU A 48 -8.30 -0.55 16.89
CA LEU A 48 -8.94 0.37 15.94
C LEU A 48 -10.18 1.06 16.55
N ALA A 49 -11.00 0.30 17.30
CA ALA A 49 -12.18 0.86 17.97
C ALA A 49 -11.79 1.95 18.99
N LEU A 50 -10.76 1.71 19.80
CA LEU A 50 -10.26 2.68 20.78
C LEU A 50 -9.68 3.93 20.11
N VAL A 51 -8.92 3.78 19.03
CA VAL A 51 -8.35 4.93 18.29
C VAL A 51 -9.47 5.80 17.70
N ARG A 52 -10.54 5.20 17.17
CA ARG A 52 -11.71 5.94 16.68
C ARG A 52 -12.44 6.70 17.80
N GLU A 53 -12.57 6.11 18.99
CA GLU A 53 -13.12 6.82 20.16
C GLU A 53 -12.24 8.00 20.59
N CYS A 54 -10.92 7.84 20.54
CA CYS A 54 -9.97 8.92 20.85
C CYS A 54 -10.08 10.10 19.88
N ILE A 55 -10.26 9.87 18.57
CA ILE A 55 -10.45 10.93 17.57
C ILE A 55 -11.63 11.83 17.94
N GLY A 56 -12.77 11.23 18.32
CA GLY A 56 -13.97 11.97 18.72
C GLY A 56 -13.80 12.82 19.99
N ARG A 57 -12.80 12.51 20.83
CA ARG A 57 -12.45 13.30 22.01
C ARG A 57 -11.41 14.37 21.73
N VAL A 58 -10.47 14.10 20.81
CA VAL A 58 -9.40 15.04 20.44
C VAL A 58 -9.94 16.22 19.63
N SER A 59 -10.97 16.02 18.80
CA SER A 59 -11.61 17.08 18.01
C SER A 59 -12.29 18.19 18.83
N VAL A 60 -12.50 17.96 20.14
CA VAL A 60 -13.15 18.90 21.06
C VAL A 60 -12.13 19.78 21.81
N ILE A 61 -10.83 19.51 21.65
CA ILE A 61 -9.74 20.23 22.32
C ILE A 61 -9.21 21.34 21.39
N PRO A 62 -9.11 22.61 21.85
CA PRO A 62 -8.42 23.64 21.08
C PRO A 62 -6.95 23.22 20.88
N ASP A 63 -6.45 23.30 19.64
CA ASP A 63 -5.17 22.75 19.15
C ASP A 63 -5.11 21.22 18.89
N GLY A 64 -6.25 20.52 18.94
CA GLY A 64 -6.35 19.09 18.64
C GLY A 64 -6.30 18.71 17.14
N GLY A 65 -6.32 19.70 16.23
CA GLY A 65 -6.43 19.48 14.77
C GLY A 65 -5.27 18.65 14.20
N ASP A 66 -4.04 18.99 14.53
CA ASP A 66 -2.85 18.25 14.06
C ASP A 66 -2.85 16.79 14.54
N LEU A 67 -3.30 16.54 15.77
CA LEU A 67 -3.41 15.19 16.31
C LEU A 67 -4.56 14.43 15.65
N HIS A 68 -5.68 15.10 15.40
CA HIS A 68 -6.82 14.54 14.68
C HIS A 68 -6.43 14.05 13.28
N ASP A 69 -5.71 14.87 12.52
CA ASP A 69 -5.31 14.55 11.15
C ASP A 69 -4.25 13.44 11.11
N ARG A 70 -3.30 13.45 12.07
CA ARG A 70 -2.31 12.38 12.22
C ARG A 70 -2.95 11.04 12.56
N LEU A 71 -3.99 11.03 13.40
CA LEU A 71 -4.73 9.82 13.76
C LEU A 71 -5.52 9.29 12.56
N HIS A 72 -6.17 10.16 11.79
CA HIS A 72 -6.86 9.76 10.55
C HIS A 72 -5.90 9.16 9.52
N SER A 73 -4.74 9.80 9.29
CA SER A 73 -3.72 9.30 8.37
C SER A 73 -3.16 7.94 8.82
N ALA A 74 -2.95 7.74 10.12
CA ALA A 74 -2.48 6.46 10.67
C ALA A 74 -3.52 5.33 10.47
N ILE A 75 -4.81 5.61 10.65
CA ILE A 75 -5.88 4.64 10.37
C ILE A 75 -5.89 4.29 8.89
N ALA A 76 -5.93 5.27 8.00
CA ALA A 76 -6.02 5.04 6.55
C ALA A 76 -4.85 4.19 6.03
N LYS A 77 -3.63 4.45 6.50
CA LYS A 77 -2.45 3.62 6.18
C LYS A 77 -2.60 2.18 6.67
N ALA A 78 -3.13 2.00 7.87
CA ALA A 78 -3.28 0.68 8.48
C ALA A 78 -4.49 -0.12 7.95
N THR A 79 -5.50 0.55 7.38
CA THR A 79 -6.67 -0.07 6.71
C THR A 79 -6.48 -0.23 5.20
N GLY A 80 -5.45 0.37 4.62
CA GLY A 80 -5.27 0.44 3.17
C GLY A 80 -6.25 1.37 2.46
N GLU A 81 -6.88 2.29 3.21
CA GLU A 81 -7.73 3.35 2.64
C GLU A 81 -6.85 4.47 2.03
N PRO A 82 -7.28 5.08 0.91
CA PRO A 82 -6.56 6.21 0.32
C PRO A 82 -6.59 7.42 1.28
N VAL A 83 -5.41 8.05 1.48
CA VAL A 83 -5.21 9.25 2.31
C VAL A 83 -5.43 10.52 1.49
#